data_AF-A0A3A0D8R9-F1
#
_entry.id   AF-A0A3A0D8R9-F1
#
_cell.length_a   1.000
_cell.length_b   1.000
_cell.length_c   1.000
_cell.angle_alpha   90.00
_cell.angle_beta   90.00
_cell.angle_gamma   90.00
#
_symmetry.space_group_name_H-M   'P 1'
#
loop_
_entity.id
_entity.type
_entity.pdbx_description
1 polymer ?
#
loop_
_entity_poly.entity_id
_entity_poly.type
_entity_poly.pdbx_seq_one_letter_code
_entity_poly.pdbx_strand_id
1 'polypeptide(L)'
;IDQVLIAVHPRHARLYCSTMGFAQFGADRDYPAVNGRPAVALCLDLPGTKRSQRAAWEKFLGAPLGEEVVKRRPIGDADRRYFERVSRLAEREWSPLDAFAAPAVPPAGEQAAGSGSLLELPIAS
;
A
#
# COMPACT_ATOMS: atom_id res chain seq x y z
N ILE A 1 4.08 -17.68 11.47
CA ILE A 1 4.36 -16.35 10.87
C ILE A 1 3.23 -15.45 11.29
N ASP A 2 3.52 -14.37 11.98
CA ASP A 2 2.52 -13.47 12.55
C ASP A 2 2.40 -12.16 11.76
N GLN A 3 3.51 -11.74 11.12
CA GLN A 3 3.57 -10.52 10.33
C GLN A 3 4.19 -10.75 8.96
N VAL A 4 3.71 -10.00 7.97
CA VAL A 4 4.29 -9.93 6.62
C VAL A 4 4.84 -8.54 6.39
N LEU A 5 6.12 -8.47 6.02
CA LEU A 5 6.83 -7.22 5.75
C LEU A 5 7.11 -7.11 4.25
N ILE A 6 6.77 -5.98 3.65
CA ILE A 6 7.07 -5.68 2.25
C ILE A 6 7.67 -4.28 2.11
N ALA A 7 8.51 -4.10 1.11
CA ALA A 7 8.97 -2.78 0.67
C ALA A 7 8.36 -2.50 -0.71
N VAL A 8 7.61 -1.42 -0.83
CA VAL A 8 6.91 -1.05 -2.07
C VAL A 8 7.22 0.38 -2.48
N HIS A 9 7.04 0.71 -3.75
CA HIS A 9 7.12 2.09 -4.18
C HIS A 9 5.98 2.94 -3.54
N PRO A 10 6.22 4.18 -3.10
CA PRO A 10 5.20 5.02 -2.44
C PRO A 10 3.89 5.16 -3.23
N ARG A 11 3.97 5.20 -4.56
CA ARG A 11 2.77 5.23 -5.45
C ARG A 11 1.82 4.05 -5.25
N HIS A 12 2.30 2.90 -4.78
CA HIS A 12 1.47 1.71 -4.51
C HIS A 12 1.11 1.55 -3.04
N ALA A 13 1.73 2.31 -2.12
CA ALA A 13 1.54 2.16 -0.69
C ALA A 13 0.06 2.27 -0.29
N ARG A 14 -0.63 3.28 -0.85
CA ARG A 14 -2.06 3.50 -0.61
C ARG A 14 -2.91 2.27 -0.94
N LEU A 15 -2.62 1.58 -2.06
CA LEU A 15 -3.35 0.38 -2.46
C LEU A 15 -3.22 -0.73 -1.41
N TYR A 16 -2.00 -1.02 -0.97
CA TYR A 16 -1.73 -2.04 0.04
C TYR A 16 -2.37 -1.70 1.38
N CYS A 17 -2.30 -0.43 1.81
CA CYS A 17 -2.89 0.00 3.06
C CYS A 17 -4.43 -0.04 3.02
N SER A 18 -5.06 0.55 2.00
CA SER A 18 -6.52 0.68 1.94
C SER A 18 -7.23 -0.62 1.60
N THR A 19 -6.58 -1.50 0.83
CA THR A 19 -7.26 -2.67 0.22
C THR A 19 -6.91 -3.96 0.93
N MET A 20 -5.70 -4.07 1.45
CA MET A 20 -5.17 -5.30 2.05
C MET A 20 -4.89 -5.16 3.55
N GLY A 21 -5.08 -3.97 4.13
CA GLY A 21 -4.94 -3.74 5.57
C GLY A 21 -3.50 -3.62 6.06
N PHE A 22 -2.56 -3.33 5.16
CA PHE A 22 -1.19 -3.02 5.56
C PHE A 22 -1.13 -1.68 6.34
N ALA A 23 -0.18 -1.59 7.25
CA ALA A 23 0.21 -0.35 7.88
C ALA A 23 1.62 0.03 7.43
N GLN A 24 1.81 1.29 7.05
CA GLN A 24 3.14 1.83 6.82
C GLN A 24 3.89 1.93 8.14
N PHE A 25 5.14 1.50 8.15
CA PHE A 25 6.04 1.71 9.28
C PHE A 25 7.36 2.26 8.75
N GLY A 26 7.74 3.42 9.27
CA GLY A 26 8.92 4.15 8.79
C GLY A 26 8.65 5.08 7.61
N ALA A 27 9.64 5.92 7.34
CA ALA A 27 9.62 6.91 6.27
C ALA A 27 10.04 6.31 4.93
N ASP A 28 9.67 6.99 3.85
CA ASP A 28 10.14 6.70 2.50
C ASP A 28 11.67 6.85 2.45
N ARG A 29 12.35 5.85 1.88
CA ARG A 29 13.80 5.85 1.73
C ARG A 29 14.19 5.29 0.38
N ASP A 30 15.25 5.85 -0.20
CA ASP A 30 15.87 5.24 -1.38
C ASP A 30 16.33 3.83 -1.04
N TYR A 31 15.95 2.88 -1.88
CA TYR A 31 16.25 1.48 -1.67
C TYR A 31 17.17 0.97 -2.78
N PRO A 32 18.48 0.81 -2.51
CA PRO A 32 19.47 0.45 -3.53
C PRO A 32 19.13 -0.83 -4.30
N ALA A 33 18.48 -1.80 -3.64
CA ALA A 33 18.06 -3.06 -4.25
C ALA A 33 16.98 -2.91 -5.35
N VAL A 34 16.37 -1.74 -5.48
CA VAL A 34 15.35 -1.43 -6.51
C VAL A 34 15.88 -0.29 -7.40
N ASN A 35 17.12 -0.43 -7.88
CA ASN A 35 17.81 0.60 -8.69
C ASN A 35 17.83 1.99 -8.02
N GLY A 36 17.98 2.02 -6.69
CA GLY A 36 17.98 3.27 -5.92
C GLY A 36 16.64 4.01 -5.88
N ARG A 37 15.52 3.36 -6.25
CA ARG A 37 14.19 3.96 -6.22
C ARG A 37 13.66 4.07 -4.79
N PRO A 38 12.78 5.05 -4.50
CA PRO A 38 12.17 5.17 -3.19
C PRO A 38 11.30 3.95 -2.89
N ALA A 39 11.43 3.44 -1.68
CA ALA A 39 10.57 2.40 -1.14
C ALA A 39 10.08 2.81 0.25
N VAL A 40 8.87 2.38 0.54
CA VAL A 40 8.24 2.50 1.84
C VAL A 40 8.01 1.10 2.40
N ALA A 41 8.31 0.93 3.69
CA ALA A 41 8.12 -0.34 4.37
C ALA A 41 6.68 -0.43 4.91
N LEU A 42 6.03 -1.55 4.61
CA LEU A 42 4.68 -1.86 5.04
C LEU A 42 4.66 -3.18 5.81
N CYS A 43 3.84 -3.23 6.86
CA CYS A 43 3.64 -4.40 7.68
C CYS A 43 2.16 -4.81 7.66
N LEU A 44 1.91 -6.10 7.55
CA LEU A 44 0.60 -6.69 7.74
C LEU A 44 0.62 -7.60 8.97
N ASP A 45 -0.18 -7.26 9.98
CA ASP A 45 -0.42 -8.09 11.16
C ASP A 45 -1.50 -9.14 10.85
N LEU A 46 -1.12 -10.39 10.61
CA LEU A 46 -2.03 -11.43 10.15
C LEU A 46 -3.15 -11.73 11.16
N PRO A 47 -2.86 -11.96 12.47
CA PRO A 47 -3.91 -12.14 13.48
C PRO A 47 -4.82 -10.92 13.62
N GLY A 48 -4.27 -9.71 13.59
CA GLY A 48 -5.02 -8.46 13.68
C GLY A 48 -5.98 -8.30 12.51
N THR A 49 -5.47 -8.36 11.28
CA THR A 49 -6.25 -8.20 10.04
C THR A 49 -7.34 -9.25 9.92
N LYS A 50 -7.08 -10.50 10.31
CA LYS A 50 -8.10 -11.56 10.33
C LYS A 50 -9.30 -11.22 11.23
N ARG A 51 -9.07 -10.50 12.33
CA ARG A 51 -10.11 -10.09 13.29
C ARG A 51 -10.80 -8.78 12.88
N SER A 52 -10.04 -7.76 12.49
CA SER A 52 -10.54 -6.39 12.30
C SER A 52 -10.94 -6.08 10.86
N GLN A 53 -10.40 -6.78 9.88
CA GLN A 53 -10.62 -6.53 8.45
C GLN A 53 -10.97 -7.82 7.70
N ARG A 54 -11.97 -8.54 8.24
CA ARG A 54 -12.36 -9.86 7.76
C ARG A 54 -12.65 -9.93 6.26
N ALA A 55 -13.27 -8.91 5.68
CA ALA A 55 -13.55 -8.87 4.24
C ALA A 55 -12.27 -8.82 3.38
N ALA A 56 -11.27 -8.00 3.76
CA ALA A 56 -9.98 -7.96 3.09
C ALA A 56 -9.21 -9.28 3.28
N TRP A 57 -9.27 -9.84 4.49
CA TRP A 57 -8.71 -11.15 4.79
C TRP A 57 -9.29 -12.23 3.88
N GLU A 58 -10.61 -12.38 3.83
CA GLU A 58 -11.27 -13.42 3.03
C GLU A 58 -10.96 -13.29 1.53
N LYS A 59 -10.90 -12.04 1.03
CA LYS A 59 -10.61 -11.76 -0.38
C LYS A 59 -9.18 -12.11 -0.80
N PHE A 60 -8.19 -11.84 0.05
CA PHE A 60 -6.77 -11.92 -0.36
C PHE A 60 -5.98 -13.05 0.33
N LEU A 61 -6.43 -13.51 1.51
CA LEU A 61 -5.67 -14.41 2.39
C LEU A 61 -6.52 -15.57 2.97
N GLY A 62 -7.83 -15.58 2.74
CA GLY A 62 -8.78 -16.44 3.44
C GLY A 62 -8.73 -17.91 3.02
N ALA A 63 -8.39 -18.18 1.77
CA ALA A 63 -8.28 -19.52 1.22
C ALA A 63 -6.88 -19.73 0.61
N PRO A 64 -6.19 -20.84 0.92
CA PRO A 64 -5.02 -21.24 0.17
C PRO A 64 -5.35 -21.35 -1.32
N LEU A 65 -4.48 -20.80 -2.17
CA LEU A 65 -4.60 -21.01 -3.60
C LEU A 65 -4.37 -22.50 -3.92
N GLY A 66 -5.23 -23.08 -4.75
CA GLY A 66 -5.04 -24.44 -5.22
C GLY A 66 -3.74 -24.59 -6.01
N GLU A 67 -3.10 -25.76 -5.94
CA GLU A 67 -1.78 -26.00 -6.55
C GLU A 67 -1.75 -25.67 -8.04
N GLU A 68 -2.80 -26.00 -8.78
CA GLU A 68 -2.93 -25.72 -10.21
C GLU A 68 -2.94 -24.21 -10.56
N VAL A 69 -3.29 -23.35 -9.59
CA VAL A 69 -3.25 -21.88 -9.72
C VAL A 69 -1.83 -21.35 -9.56
N VAL A 70 -1.04 -21.94 -8.65
CA VAL A 70 0.32 -21.49 -8.32
C VAL A 70 1.38 -22.17 -9.21
N LYS A 71 1.01 -23.25 -9.90
CA LYS A 71 1.87 -23.97 -10.83
C LYS A 71 2.48 -23.02 -11.85
N ARG A 72 3.83 -23.02 -11.92
CA ARG A 72 4.57 -22.21 -12.89
C ARG A 72 4.09 -22.52 -14.30
N ARG A 73 3.68 -21.49 -15.02
CA ARG A 73 3.37 -21.56 -16.46
C ARG A 73 4.32 -20.64 -17.22
N PRO A 74 4.86 -21.08 -18.37
CA PRO A 74 5.56 -20.15 -19.24
C PRO A 74 4.59 -19.05 -19.68
N ILE A 75 5.10 -17.82 -19.76
CA ILE A 75 4.31 -16.69 -20.26
C ILE A 75 3.92 -16.97 -21.72
N GLY A 76 2.63 -16.89 -22.03
CA GLY A 76 2.14 -17.06 -23.39
C GLY A 76 2.65 -15.93 -24.30
N ASP A 77 2.74 -16.17 -25.61
CA ASP A 77 3.25 -15.15 -26.54
C ASP A 77 2.40 -13.88 -26.57
N ALA A 78 1.09 -14.01 -26.39
CA ALA A 78 0.18 -12.86 -26.28
C ALA A 78 0.50 -12.01 -25.04
N ASP A 79 0.61 -12.65 -23.88
CA ASP A 79 0.97 -11.98 -22.63
C ASP A 79 2.37 -11.36 -22.72
N ARG A 80 3.34 -12.10 -23.28
CA ARG A 80 4.71 -11.60 -23.49
C ARG A 80 4.70 -10.29 -24.28
N ARG A 81 3.98 -10.25 -25.41
CA ARG A 81 3.87 -9.04 -26.25
C ARG A 81 3.14 -7.90 -25.53
N TYR A 82 2.11 -8.22 -24.74
CA TYR A 82 1.40 -7.24 -23.93
C TYR A 82 2.33 -6.61 -22.89
N PHE A 83 2.98 -7.43 -22.07
CA PHE A 83 3.87 -6.96 -21.01
C PHE A 83 5.12 -6.28 -21.56
N GLU A 84 5.68 -6.75 -22.69
CA GLU A 84 6.77 -6.07 -23.36
C GLU A 84 6.38 -4.62 -23.73
N ARG A 85 5.17 -4.42 -24.24
CA ARG A 85 4.66 -3.07 -24.55
C ARG A 85 4.50 -2.23 -23.29
N VAL A 86 3.92 -2.80 -22.23
CA VAL A 86 3.74 -2.09 -20.95
C VAL A 86 5.09 -1.70 -20.33
N SER A 87 6.07 -2.59 -20.33
CA SER A 87 7.42 -2.33 -19.83
C SER A 87 8.09 -1.18 -20.60
N ARG A 88 8.01 -1.19 -21.93
CA ARG A 88 8.57 -0.10 -22.77
C ARG A 88 7.90 1.25 -22.53
N LEU A 89 6.61 1.28 -22.18
CA LEU A 89 5.89 2.50 -21.82
C LEU A 89 6.32 3.02 -20.44
N ALA A 90 6.44 2.12 -19.46
CA ALA A 90 6.90 2.46 -18.11
C ALA A 90 8.33 3.02 -18.09
N GLU A 91 9.19 2.60 -19.02
CA GLU A 91 10.52 3.16 -19.22
C GLU A 91 10.52 4.59 -19.81
N ARG A 92 9.46 4.97 -20.55
CA ARG A 92 9.35 6.26 -21.23
C ARG A 92 8.62 7.34 -20.43
N GLU A 93 7.61 6.96 -19.65
CA GLU A 93 6.80 7.88 -18.84
C GLU A 93 7.44 8.26 -17.49
N TRP A 94 8.56 7.65 -17.13
CA TRP A 94 9.22 7.98 -15.87
C TRP A 94 10.11 9.23 -16.01
N SER A 95 9.63 10.37 -15.50
CA SER A 95 10.45 11.57 -15.30
C SER A 95 10.93 11.67 -13.84
N PRO A 96 12.22 11.96 -13.59
CA PRO A 96 12.73 12.28 -12.25
C PRO A 96 11.99 13.46 -11.59
N LEU A 97 11.33 14.32 -12.36
CA LEU A 97 10.60 15.49 -11.85
C LEU A 97 9.24 15.15 -11.22
N ASP A 98 8.63 14.00 -11.57
CA ASP A 98 7.39 13.51 -10.96
C ASP A 98 7.64 12.82 -9.60
N ALA A 99 8.89 12.71 -9.16
CA ALA A 99 9.31 12.07 -7.91
C ALA A 99 9.20 12.99 -6.69
N PHE A 100 9.11 14.31 -6.88
CA PHE A 100 9.11 15.30 -5.80
C PHE A 100 7.72 15.85 -5.43
N ALA A 101 6.67 15.46 -6.16
CA ALA A 101 5.30 15.92 -5.92
C ALA A 101 4.44 14.83 -5.25
N ALA A 102 4.81 14.42 -4.04
CA ALA A 102 3.83 13.84 -3.12
C ALA A 102 3.21 14.99 -2.30
N PRO A 103 1.87 15.12 -2.21
CA PRO A 103 1.30 16.05 -1.24
C PRO A 103 1.74 15.61 0.16
N ALA A 104 2.28 16.54 0.94
CA ALA A 104 2.62 16.31 2.34
C ALA A 104 1.41 15.72 3.06
N VAL A 105 1.48 14.44 3.41
CA VAL A 105 0.54 13.83 4.34
C VAL A 105 0.90 14.41 5.71
N PRO A 106 0.05 15.24 6.35
CA PRO A 106 0.38 15.75 7.67
C PRO A 106 0.51 14.55 8.63
N PRO A 107 1.51 14.56 9.53
CA PRO A 107 1.69 13.47 10.47
C PRO A 107 0.44 13.32 11.33
N ALA A 108 -0.04 12.07 11.42
CA ALA A 108 -1.14 11.72 12.29
C ALA A 108 -0.70 11.88 13.75
N GLY A 109 -1.23 12.94 14.38
CA GLY A 109 -1.43 13.01 15.83
C GLY A 109 -0.24 13.48 16.65
N GLU A 110 -0.22 14.77 16.95
CA GLU A 110 0.19 15.24 18.27
C GLU A 110 -1.06 15.79 18.96
N GLN A 111 -1.63 14.99 19.86
CA GLN A 111 -2.62 15.49 20.81
C GLN A 111 -1.87 16.30 21.87
N ALA A 112 -2.12 17.61 21.90
CA ALA A 112 -1.98 18.44 23.09
C ALA A 112 -3.36 19.11 23.28
N ALA A 113 -4.17 18.57 24.19
CA ALA A 113 -4.31 19.10 25.55
C ALA A 113 -5.12 20.40 25.60
N GLY A 114 -6.42 20.25 25.88
CA GLY A 114 -7.16 21.04 26.87
C GLY A 114 -7.30 22.55 26.72
N SER A 115 -8.53 23.00 27.02
CA SER A 115 -8.97 24.35 27.42
C SER A 115 -9.49 25.24 26.29
N GLY A 116 -10.80 25.51 26.28
CA GLY A 116 -11.39 26.57 25.47
C GLY A 116 -12.89 26.44 25.24
N SER A 117 -13.68 26.86 26.23
CA SER A 117 -15.14 27.05 26.21
C SER A 117 -15.65 27.92 25.06
N LEU A 118 -16.79 27.57 24.45
CA LEU A 118 -17.83 28.48 23.89
C LEU A 118 -19.01 27.60 23.40
N LEU A 119 -20.04 27.40 24.22
CA LEU A 119 -21.32 28.13 24.25
C LEU A 119 -22.20 27.94 23.00
N GLU A 120 -23.29 27.20 23.24
CA GLU A 120 -24.67 27.31 22.71
C GLU A 120 -24.91 27.28 21.20
N LEU A 121 -25.88 26.45 20.77
CA LEU A 121 -27.11 26.90 20.09
C LEU A 121 -28.15 25.75 20.05
N PRO A 122 -29.46 26.07 19.97
CA PRO A 122 -30.55 25.24 20.52
C PRO A 122 -31.16 24.21 19.55
N ILE A 123 -31.76 23.19 20.13
CA ILE A 123 -32.59 22.18 19.48
C ILE A 123 -33.99 22.79 19.25
N ALA A 124 -34.44 22.86 18.00
CA ALA A 124 -35.86 23.04 17.67
C ALA A 124 -36.43 21.69 17.23
N SER A 125 -37.62 21.38 17.77
CA SER A 125 -38.38 20.12 17.66
C SER A 125 -38.82 19.75 16.25
#